data_AF-A0A7C5WJ70-F1
#
_entry.id   AF-A0A7C5WJ70-F1
#
_cell.length_a   1.000
_cell.length_b   1.000
_cell.length_c   1.000
_cell.angle_alpha   90.00
_cell.angle_beta   90.00
_cell.angle_gamma   90.00
#
_symmetry.space_group_name_H-M   'P 1'
#
loop_
_entity.id
_entity.type
_entity.pdbx_description
1 polymer ?
#
loop_
_entity_poly.entity_id
_entity_poly.type
_entity_poly.pdbx_seq_one_letter_code
_entity_poly.pdbx_strand_id
1 'polypeptide(L)'
;MQDVQILLNKAKEAAGEAAANIDAAQAQLAQAAQTAAQQAAGGGDFIYLFAIFVLSVFVGYYVVWSVTPALHTPLMSVTNAVSSVIVVGALLAVGAGAAVSGLAATFGFIALVLAAVNIFGGFLVTQRMLAMYKKKN
;
A
#
# COMPACT_ATOMS: atom_id res chain seq x y z
N MET A 1 45.73 19.51 -29.75
CA MET A 1 44.93 18.35 -30.21
C MET A 1 44.90 17.22 -29.19
N GLN A 2 45.99 16.97 -28.45
CA GLN A 2 46.01 15.99 -27.33
C GLN A 2 45.11 16.39 -26.16
N ASP A 3 45.05 17.67 -25.78
CA ASP A 3 44.24 18.12 -24.64
C ASP A 3 42.73 17.89 -24.83
N VAL A 4 42.24 18.00 -26.07
CA VAL A 4 40.84 17.74 -26.42
C VAL A 4 40.51 16.25 -26.27
N GLN A 5 41.42 15.34 -26.65
CA GLN A 5 41.22 13.90 -26.45
C GLN A 5 41.29 13.51 -24.98
N ILE A 6 42.15 14.15 -24.19
CA ILE A 6 42.24 13.92 -22.74
C ILE A 6 40.94 14.34 -22.06
N LEU A 7 40.38 15.50 -22.40
CA LEU A 7 39.10 15.96 -21.86
C LEU A 7 37.93 15.05 -22.28
N LEU A 8 37.93 14.56 -23.51
CA LEU A 8 36.88 13.68 -24.03
C LEU A 8 36.92 12.28 -23.38
N ASN A 9 38.11 11.76 -23.08
CA ASN A 9 38.28 10.50 -22.34
C ASN A 9 37.86 10.66 -20.86
N LYS A 10 38.21 11.78 -20.22
CA LYS A 10 37.80 12.07 -18.84
C LYS A 10 36.28 12.25 -18.71
N ALA A 11 35.64 12.84 -19.73
CA ALA A 11 34.18 12.96 -19.79
C ALA A 11 33.49 11.59 -19.98
N LYS A 12 34.08 10.68 -20.75
CA LYS A 12 33.58 9.30 -20.90
C LYS A 12 33.75 8.47 -19.63
N GLU A 13 34.85 8.63 -18.91
CA GLU A 13 35.06 7.98 -17.61
C GLU A 13 34.06 8.49 -16.56
N ALA A 14 33.87 9.82 -16.46
CA ALA A 14 32.88 10.39 -15.54
C ALA A 14 31.44 9.99 -15.88
N ALA A 15 31.11 9.87 -17.17
CA ALA A 15 29.80 9.36 -17.62
C ALA A 15 29.63 7.86 -17.32
N GLY A 16 30.70 7.07 -17.43
CA GLY A 16 30.72 5.65 -17.08
C GLY A 16 30.55 5.43 -15.57
N GLU A 17 31.19 6.24 -14.74
CA GLU A 17 31.00 6.22 -13.29
C GLU A 17 29.57 6.62 -12.91
N ALA A 18 29.02 7.70 -13.50
CA ALA A 18 27.65 8.11 -13.22
C ALA A 18 26.61 7.03 -13.59
N ALA A 19 26.81 6.31 -14.69
CA ALA A 19 25.95 5.18 -15.07
C ALA A 19 26.08 4.01 -14.08
N ALA A 20 27.31 3.66 -13.68
CA ALA A 20 27.56 2.61 -12.68
C ALA A 20 26.96 2.94 -11.30
N ASN A 21 26.92 4.22 -10.93
CA ASN A 21 26.33 4.70 -9.68
C ASN A 21 24.80 4.57 -9.69
N ILE A 22 24.16 4.78 -10.85
CA ILE A 22 22.71 4.60 -11.02
C ILE A 22 22.35 3.11 -11.01
N ASP A 23 23.14 2.26 -11.66
CA ASP A 23 22.95 0.81 -11.63
C ASP A 23 23.14 0.25 -10.21
N ALA A 24 24.13 0.77 -9.47
CA ALA A 24 24.35 0.41 -8.07
C ALA A 24 23.22 0.91 -7.15
N ALA A 25 22.67 2.10 -7.38
CA ALA A 25 21.51 2.61 -6.64
C ALA A 25 20.24 1.78 -6.91
N GLN A 26 20.03 1.35 -8.16
CA GLN A 26 18.95 0.44 -8.52
C GLN A 26 19.14 -0.96 -7.90
N ALA A 27 20.37 -1.47 -7.87
CA ALA A 27 20.70 -2.73 -7.21
C ALA A 27 20.47 -2.66 -5.68
N GLN A 28 20.79 -1.52 -5.05
CA GLN A 28 20.52 -1.30 -3.63
C GLN A 28 19.02 -1.21 -3.32
N LEU A 29 18.23 -0.56 -4.17
CA LEU A 29 16.76 -0.53 -4.06
C LEU A 29 16.15 -1.93 -4.26
N ALA A 30 16.67 -2.71 -5.21
CA ALA A 30 16.25 -4.10 -5.42
C ALA A 30 16.60 -5.00 -4.23
N GLN A 31 17.79 -4.83 -3.64
CA GLN A 31 18.22 -5.58 -2.45
C GLN A 31 17.43 -5.18 -1.19
N ALA A 32 17.07 -3.91 -1.03
CA ALA A 32 16.20 -3.47 0.07
C ALA A 32 14.78 -4.08 -0.05
N ALA A 33 14.23 -4.12 -1.26
CA ALA A 33 12.95 -4.78 -1.53
C ALA A 33 13.02 -6.31 -1.30
N GLN A 34 14.12 -6.94 -1.69
CA GLN A 34 14.36 -8.37 -1.45
C GLN A 34 14.55 -8.67 0.04
N THR A 35 15.20 -7.80 0.80
CA THR A 35 15.39 -7.98 2.26
C THR A 35 14.06 -7.86 3.02
N ALA A 36 13.21 -6.90 2.62
CA ALA A 36 11.84 -6.78 3.15
C ALA A 36 10.98 -8.00 2.78
N ALA A 37 11.15 -8.55 1.57
CA ALA A 37 10.47 -9.78 1.16
C ALA A 37 10.98 -11.02 1.90
N GLN A 38 12.28 -11.12 2.16
CA GLN A 38 12.89 -12.20 2.94
C GLN A 38 12.43 -12.18 4.40
N GLN A 39 12.24 -10.99 4.98
CA GLN A 39 11.69 -10.78 6.32
C GLN A 39 10.19 -11.12 6.45
N ALA A 40 9.49 -11.30 5.32
CA ALA A 40 8.11 -11.78 5.33
C ALA A 40 8.00 -13.31 5.09
N ALA A 41 9.11 -13.95 4.69
CA ALA A 41 9.14 -15.33 4.20
C ALA A 41 9.75 -16.34 5.20
N GLY A 42 10.17 -15.92 6.40
CA GLY A 42 10.65 -16.84 7.42
C GLY A 42 9.51 -17.74 7.92
N GLY A 43 9.75 -19.04 8.09
CA GLY A 43 8.73 -19.97 8.60
C GLY A 43 8.15 -19.61 9.99
N GLY A 44 8.88 -18.81 10.78
CA GLY A 44 8.35 -18.19 12.00
C GLY A 44 7.34 -17.07 11.74
N ASP A 45 7.48 -16.33 10.65
CA ASP A 45 6.60 -15.22 10.27
C ASP A 45 5.26 -15.73 9.79
N PHE A 46 5.20 -16.86 9.07
CA PHE A 46 3.91 -17.44 8.68
C PHE A 46 3.08 -17.85 9.90
N ILE A 47 3.67 -18.57 10.87
CA ILE A 47 2.97 -18.95 12.11
C ILE A 47 2.53 -17.70 12.88
N TYR A 48 3.37 -16.66 12.90
CA TYR A 48 3.08 -15.40 13.59
C TYR A 48 1.94 -14.62 12.90
N LEU A 49 2.00 -14.43 11.58
CA LEU A 49 0.95 -13.80 10.78
C LEU A 49 -0.35 -14.60 10.82
N PHE A 50 -0.26 -15.93 10.81
CA PHE A 50 -1.40 -16.81 10.96
C PHE A 50 -2.02 -16.71 12.36
N ALA A 51 -1.21 -16.60 13.41
CA ALA A 51 -1.70 -16.36 14.76
C ALA A 51 -2.42 -15.01 14.86
N ILE A 52 -1.85 -13.93 14.28
CA ILE A 52 -2.51 -12.62 14.21
C ILE A 52 -3.82 -12.71 13.42
N PHE A 53 -3.83 -13.43 12.29
CA PHE A 53 -5.04 -13.65 11.50
C PHE A 53 -6.13 -14.32 12.33
N VAL A 54 -5.83 -15.43 13.00
CA VAL A 54 -6.78 -16.15 13.86
C VAL A 54 -7.28 -15.27 15.01
N LEU A 55 -6.39 -14.57 15.72
CA LEU A 55 -6.78 -13.63 16.78
C LEU A 55 -7.68 -12.51 16.25
N SER A 56 -7.38 -11.96 15.07
CA SER A 56 -8.17 -10.89 14.46
C SER A 56 -9.61 -11.34 14.12
N VAL A 57 -9.80 -12.61 13.73
CA VAL A 57 -11.13 -13.19 13.49
C VAL A 57 -11.93 -13.25 14.80
N PHE A 58 -11.31 -13.71 15.90
CA PHE A 58 -11.98 -13.71 17.20
C PHE A 58 -12.37 -12.29 17.64
N VAL A 59 -11.44 -11.34 17.54
CA VAL A 59 -11.73 -9.93 17.87
C VAL A 59 -12.87 -9.39 17.01
N GLY A 60 -12.84 -9.63 15.70
CA GLY A 60 -13.90 -9.21 14.77
C GLY A 60 -15.27 -9.79 15.12
N TYR A 61 -15.33 -11.07 15.48
CA TYR A 61 -16.57 -11.73 15.92
C TYR A 61 -17.16 -11.05 17.16
N TYR A 62 -16.36 -10.85 18.22
CA TYR A 62 -16.85 -10.23 19.45
C TYR A 62 -17.26 -8.77 19.28
N VAL A 63 -16.55 -8.02 18.43
CA VAL A 63 -16.89 -6.62 18.12
C VAL A 63 -18.24 -6.51 17.43
N VAL A 64 -18.52 -7.37 16.43
CA VAL A 64 -19.79 -7.32 15.69
C VAL A 64 -20.95 -7.86 16.53
N TRP A 65 -20.72 -8.86 17.38
CA TRP A 65 -21.78 -9.45 18.19
C TRP A 65 -22.24 -8.55 19.35
N SER A 66 -21.41 -7.58 19.74
CA SER A 66 -21.68 -6.66 20.86
C SER A 66 -22.41 -5.37 20.45
N VAL A 67 -23.05 -5.34 19.28
CA VAL A 67 -23.76 -4.16 18.77
C VAL A 67 -25.26 -4.24 18.99
N THR A 68 -25.92 -3.09 19.18
CA THR A 68 -27.38 -3.02 19.35
C THR A 68 -28.10 -3.34 18.02
N PRO A 69 -29.23 -4.08 18.01
CA PRO A 69 -29.88 -4.53 16.78
C PRO A 69 -30.28 -3.41 15.80
N ALA A 70 -30.56 -2.21 16.31
CA ALA A 70 -30.87 -1.04 15.49
C ALA A 70 -29.69 -0.56 14.63
N LEU A 71 -28.46 -0.99 14.93
CA LEU A 71 -27.23 -0.56 14.28
C LEU A 71 -26.70 -1.55 13.25
N HIS A 72 -27.35 -2.69 12.99
CA HIS A 72 -26.86 -3.65 11.98
C HIS A 72 -26.74 -3.02 10.58
N THR A 73 -27.70 -2.18 10.18
CA THR A 73 -27.66 -1.50 8.88
C THR A 73 -26.55 -0.43 8.80
N PRO A 74 -26.39 0.47 9.80
CA PRO A 74 -25.21 1.32 9.89
C PRO A 74 -23.88 0.55 9.95
N LEU A 75 -23.83 -0.56 10.69
CA LEU A 75 -22.63 -1.38 10.84
C LEU A 75 -22.23 -2.03 9.51
N MET A 76 -23.20 -2.45 8.70
CA MET A 76 -22.94 -2.95 7.36
C MET A 76 -22.29 -1.89 6.45
N SER A 77 -22.67 -0.62 6.61
CA SER A 77 -22.01 0.49 5.89
C SER A 77 -20.59 0.77 6.39
N VAL A 78 -20.35 0.63 7.71
CA VAL A 78 -19.02 0.78 8.30
C VAL A 78 -18.08 -0.33 7.83
N THR A 79 -18.52 -1.59 7.83
CA THR A 79 -17.68 -2.70 7.37
C THR A 79 -17.34 -2.56 5.89
N ASN A 80 -18.24 -1.99 5.08
CA ASN A 80 -17.92 -1.61 3.70
C ASN A 80 -16.78 -0.60 3.64
N ALA A 81 -16.82 0.48 4.46
CA ALA A 81 -15.72 1.44 4.53
C ALA A 81 -14.40 0.81 5.02
N VAL A 82 -14.45 -0.03 6.06
CA VAL A 82 -13.28 -0.71 6.65
C VAL A 82 -12.62 -1.69 5.68
N SER A 83 -13.39 -2.31 4.79
CA SER A 83 -12.83 -3.18 3.74
C SER A 83 -11.82 -2.47 2.83
N SER A 84 -11.81 -1.13 2.83
CA SER A 84 -10.88 -0.30 2.06
C SER A 84 -9.42 -0.31 2.55
N VAL A 85 -9.04 -1.20 3.48
CA VAL A 85 -7.64 -1.43 3.89
C VAL A 85 -6.72 -1.76 2.71
N ILE A 86 -7.28 -2.23 1.60
CA ILE A 86 -6.63 -2.40 0.28
C ILE A 86 -5.90 -1.14 -0.22
N VAL A 87 -6.24 0.06 0.26
CA VAL A 87 -5.53 1.31 -0.05
C VAL A 87 -4.03 1.22 0.25
N VAL A 88 -3.63 0.48 1.29
CA VAL A 88 -2.22 0.26 1.65
C VAL A 88 -1.50 -0.49 0.53
N GLY A 89 -2.12 -1.55 -0.02
CA GLY A 89 -1.58 -2.30 -1.14
C GLY A 89 -1.51 -1.46 -2.42
N ALA A 90 -2.51 -0.63 -2.68
CA ALA A 90 -2.52 0.28 -3.83
C ALA A 90 -1.38 1.32 -3.75
N LEU A 91 -1.14 1.90 -2.58
CA LEU A 91 -0.02 2.83 -2.36
C LEU A 91 1.34 2.16 -2.58
N LEU A 92 1.51 0.93 -2.11
CA LEU A 92 2.72 0.15 -2.37
C LEU A 92 2.92 -0.14 -3.86
N ALA A 93 1.85 -0.48 -4.59
CA ALA A 93 1.91 -0.74 -6.02
C ALA A 93 2.25 0.52 -6.84
N VAL A 94 1.68 1.67 -6.49
CA VAL A 94 2.03 2.97 -7.12
C VAL A 94 3.47 3.35 -6.81
N GLY A 95 3.91 3.21 -5.55
CA GLY A 95 5.28 3.52 -5.14
C GLY A 95 6.33 2.61 -5.78
N ALA A 96 6.03 1.32 -5.95
CA ALA A 96 6.91 0.35 -6.60
C ALA A 96 6.96 0.49 -8.13
N GLY A 97 5.91 1.04 -8.75
CA GLY A 97 5.80 1.24 -10.19
C GLY A 97 6.84 2.21 -10.79
N ALA A 98 7.52 3.00 -9.95
CA ALA A 98 8.69 3.78 -10.38
C ALA A 98 9.89 2.90 -10.77
N ALA A 99 9.94 1.65 -10.30
CA ALA A 99 11.05 0.71 -10.54
C ALA A 99 10.70 -0.45 -11.51
N VAL A 100 9.42 -0.78 -11.69
CA VAL A 100 8.97 -1.92 -12.51
C VAL A 100 7.79 -1.49 -13.37
N SER A 101 8.02 -1.29 -14.67
CA SER A 101 7.05 -1.12 -15.78
C SER A 101 5.77 -0.30 -15.51
N GLY A 102 5.46 0.66 -16.38
CA GLY A 102 4.31 1.58 -16.22
C GLY A 102 2.93 0.93 -15.98
N LEU A 103 2.77 -0.37 -16.27
CA LEU A 103 1.55 -1.13 -15.96
C LEU A 103 1.26 -1.24 -14.46
N ALA A 104 2.26 -1.50 -13.62
CA ALA A 104 2.06 -1.64 -12.17
C ALA A 104 1.62 -0.31 -11.55
N ALA A 105 2.25 0.79 -11.97
CA ALA A 105 1.86 2.13 -11.57
C ALA A 105 0.43 2.48 -12.03
N THR A 106 0.06 2.10 -13.26
CA THR A 106 -1.28 2.37 -13.82
C THR A 106 -2.37 1.62 -13.06
N PHE A 107 -2.20 0.31 -12.84
CA PHE A 107 -3.15 -0.49 -12.07
C PHE A 107 -3.18 -0.08 -10.59
N GLY A 108 -2.03 0.26 -10.00
CA GLY A 108 -1.96 0.80 -8.66
C GLY A 108 -2.74 2.11 -8.52
N PHE A 109 -2.63 3.01 -9.50
CA PHE A 109 -3.36 4.28 -9.51
C PHE A 109 -4.88 4.05 -9.62
N ILE A 110 -5.32 3.14 -10.51
CA ILE A 110 -6.73 2.77 -10.61
C ILE A 110 -7.22 2.18 -9.28
N ALA A 111 -6.47 1.25 -8.69
CA ALA A 111 -6.79 0.65 -7.40
C ALA A 111 -6.89 1.70 -6.29
N LEU A 112 -6.00 2.71 -6.29
CA LEU A 112 -6.01 3.81 -5.33
C LEU A 112 -7.28 4.66 -5.46
N VAL A 113 -7.68 5.00 -6.69
CA VAL A 113 -8.92 5.76 -6.95
C VAL A 113 -10.14 4.96 -6.50
N LEU A 114 -10.21 3.66 -6.83
CA LEU A 114 -11.33 2.80 -6.41
C LEU A 114 -11.39 2.63 -4.89
N ALA A 115 -10.23 2.46 -4.23
CA ALA A 115 -10.16 2.40 -2.77
C ALA A 115 -10.63 3.71 -2.14
N ALA A 116 -10.24 4.86 -2.69
CA ALA A 116 -10.69 6.17 -2.21
C ALA A 116 -12.22 6.32 -2.30
N VAL A 117 -12.84 5.91 -3.42
CA VAL A 117 -14.30 5.94 -3.58
C VAL A 117 -14.99 5.09 -2.51
N ASN A 118 -14.46 3.90 -2.18
CA ASN A 118 -15.02 3.04 -1.15
C ASN A 118 -14.88 3.67 0.26
N ILE A 119 -13.73 4.27 0.58
CA ILE A 119 -13.51 5.02 1.83
C ILE A 119 -14.56 6.13 1.98
N PHE A 120 -14.59 7.06 1.02
CA PHE A 120 -15.45 8.24 1.11
C PHE A 120 -16.93 7.88 1.02
N GLY A 121 -17.30 6.96 0.11
CA GLY A 121 -18.67 6.50 -0.04
C GLY A 121 -19.19 5.78 1.22
N GLY A 122 -18.39 4.86 1.76
CA GLY A 122 -18.73 4.10 2.96
C GLY A 122 -18.91 4.99 4.19
N PHE A 123 -18.03 5.96 4.41
CA PHE A 123 -18.15 6.88 5.55
C PHE A 123 -19.27 7.91 5.38
N LEU A 124 -19.50 8.43 4.17
CA LEU A 124 -20.59 9.39 3.92
C LEU A 124 -21.97 8.74 4.16
N VAL A 125 -22.18 7.52 3.66
CA VAL A 125 -23.44 6.78 3.85
C VAL A 125 -23.63 6.44 5.32
N THR A 126 -22.58 5.98 6.00
CA THR A 126 -22.62 5.71 7.44
C THR A 126 -23.03 6.96 8.23
N GLN A 127 -22.44 8.12 7.92
CA GLN A 127 -22.79 9.37 8.61
C GLN A 127 -24.25 9.76 8.37
N ARG A 128 -24.78 9.59 7.15
CA ARG A 128 -26.20 9.82 6.87
C ARG A 128 -27.10 8.84 7.62
N MET A 129 -26.70 7.58 7.74
CA MET A 129 -27.44 6.58 8.51
C MET A 129 -27.45 6.88 10.01
N LEU A 130 -26.31 7.25 10.59
CA LEU A 130 -26.19 7.60 12.00
C LEU A 130 -26.84 8.94 12.35
N ALA A 131 -26.87 9.89 11.41
CA ALA A 131 -27.57 11.16 11.58
C ALA A 131 -29.08 10.99 11.77
N MET A 132 -29.68 9.91 11.25
CA MET A 132 -31.11 9.61 11.45
C MET A 132 -31.45 9.15 12.88
N TYR A 133 -30.44 8.76 13.68
CA TYR A 133 -30.63 8.38 15.09
C TYR A 133 -30.35 9.54 16.06
N LYS A 134 -29.91 10.72 15.57
CA LYS A 134 -29.80 11.91 16.41
C LYS A 134 -31.19 12.51 16.65
N LYS A 135 -31.56 12.65 17.92
CA LYS A 135 -32.79 13.33 18.32
C LYS A 135 -32.75 14.78 17.83
N LYS A 136 -33.74 15.16 17.02
CA LYS A 136 -33.93 16.51 16.51
C LYS A 136 -34.30 17.41 17.70
N ASN A 137 -33.36 18.26 18.11
CA ASN A 137 -33.73 19.53 18.76
C ASN A 137 -33.99 20.54 17.66
#